data_AF-A0A9P4NZE8-F1
#
_entry.id   AF-A0A9P4NZE8-F1
#
_cell.length_a   1.000
_cell.length_b   1.000
_cell.length_c   1.000
_cell.angle_alpha   90.00
_cell.angle_beta   90.00
_cell.angle_gamma   90.00
#
_symmetry.space_group_name_H-M   'P 1'
#
loop_
_entity.id
_entity.type
_entity.pdbx_description
1 polymer ?
#
loop_
_entity_poly.entity_id
_entity_poly.type
_entity_poly.pdbx_seq_one_letter_code
_entity_poly.pdbx_strand_id
1 'polypeptide(L)'
;MGRHEHDEVSSCSDRIDESKSESEDDAGYKTDATDLVETGRGSKANNDRKAADPAWLLKANDHPPEYYLRQLADFNESEFIKQDYRDGSTLLLNRIEDLWFQYCEYVRKDPKITNRNISIGILHNFFDWLLSQRRGKGGKRRYGIKYTSSLSIYWKVYRLMYGRATGEKIGGQMTYSMHKVLRMLAKKHKLKEVGRDKPCMYVEDLKEVLRTNLTTTKKKFGLGRLRIQLKFFMQLAGFTVSRP
;
A
#
# COMPACT_ATOMS: atom_id res chain seq x y z
N MET A 1 33.89 -42.24 -44.96
CA MET A 1 34.83 -41.79 -43.90
C MET A 1 34.12 -40.67 -43.13
N GLY A 2 33.35 -40.90 -42.08
CA GLY A 2 33.36 -42.02 -41.13
C GLY A 2 34.40 -41.76 -40.04
N ARG A 3 34.03 -40.99 -39.00
CA ARG A 3 34.59 -41.18 -37.66
C ARG A 3 33.58 -40.73 -36.59
N HIS A 4 33.16 -41.75 -35.85
CA HIS A 4 32.28 -41.77 -34.68
C HIS A 4 32.89 -41.10 -33.44
N GLU A 5 31.98 -40.67 -32.56
CA GLU A 5 31.92 -40.79 -31.08
C GLU A 5 33.06 -40.27 -30.20
N HIS A 6 32.71 -39.45 -29.20
CA HIS A 6 32.39 -39.99 -27.87
C HIS A 6 31.51 -39.01 -27.07
N ASP A 7 30.49 -39.60 -26.44
CA ASP A 7 29.60 -39.02 -25.44
C ASP A 7 30.34 -38.52 -24.20
N GLU A 8 29.89 -37.39 -23.63
CA GLU A 8 29.87 -37.21 -22.18
C GLU A 8 28.55 -36.54 -21.76
N VAL A 9 27.64 -37.39 -21.30
CA VAL A 9 26.45 -37.03 -20.53
C VAL A 9 26.92 -36.61 -19.13
N SER A 10 26.97 -35.31 -18.85
CA SER A 10 27.14 -34.82 -17.48
C SER A 10 25.76 -34.62 -16.86
N SER A 11 25.28 -35.68 -16.22
CA SER A 11 24.22 -35.65 -15.23
C SER A 11 24.75 -34.97 -13.96
N CYS A 12 24.13 -33.88 -13.54
CA CYS A 12 24.29 -33.40 -12.16
C CYS A 12 22.94 -33.01 -11.56
N SER A 13 22.49 -33.96 -10.74
CA SER A 13 21.40 -33.97 -9.78
C SER A 13 21.09 -32.64 -9.06
N ASP A 14 19.78 -32.37 -9.02
CA ASP A 14 18.97 -31.72 -7.99
C ASP A 14 19.71 -31.12 -6.78
N ARG A 15 19.60 -29.79 -6.68
CA ARG A 15 19.51 -29.09 -5.39
C ARG A 15 18.43 -28.02 -5.50
N ILE A 16 17.22 -28.40 -5.09
CA ILE A 16 16.11 -27.50 -4.80
C ILE A 16 16.53 -26.71 -3.54
N ASP A 17 16.88 -25.44 -3.72
CA ASP A 17 17.08 -24.51 -2.61
C ASP A 17 15.81 -23.65 -2.51
N GLU A 18 14.90 -24.06 -1.62
CA GLU A 18 13.69 -23.32 -1.24
C GLU A 18 14.08 -22.03 -0.51
N SER A 19 14.38 -20.99 -1.29
CA SER A 19 14.51 -19.63 -0.77
C SER A 19 13.13 -19.00 -0.61
N LYS A 20 12.60 -19.23 0.60
CA LYS A 20 11.42 -18.63 1.23
C LYS A 20 11.24 -17.14 0.85
N SER A 21 10.21 -16.85 0.06
CA SER A 21 9.78 -15.49 -0.23
C SER A 21 9.13 -14.88 1.01
N GLU A 22 9.78 -13.89 1.61
CA GLU A 22 9.19 -13.10 2.69
C GLU A 22 8.10 -12.18 2.11
N SER A 23 6.85 -12.58 2.30
CA SER A 23 5.68 -11.73 2.17
C SER A 23 5.66 -10.74 3.34
N GLU A 24 5.88 -9.46 3.06
CA GLU A 24 5.55 -8.37 3.98
C GLU A 24 4.02 -8.26 4.10
N ASP A 25 3.44 -9.14 4.92
CA ASP A 25 2.07 -9.01 5.41
C ASP A 25 2.07 -7.98 6.55
N ASP A 26 1.62 -6.77 6.23
CA ASP A 26 1.30 -5.71 7.18
C ASP A 26 0.23 -6.24 8.15
N ALA A 27 0.64 -6.42 9.40
CA ALA A 27 -0.14 -6.97 10.48
C ALA A 27 -1.34 -6.05 10.78
N GLY A 28 -2.48 -6.39 10.19
CA GLY A 28 -3.76 -5.93 10.70
C GLY A 28 -3.92 -6.43 12.13
N TYR A 29 -3.96 -5.51 13.09
CA TYR A 29 -4.33 -5.80 14.47
C TYR A 29 -5.65 -6.56 14.49
N LYS A 30 -5.57 -7.88 14.68
CA LYS A 30 -6.72 -8.71 15.03
C LYS A 30 -6.99 -8.44 16.51
N THR A 31 -8.11 -7.80 16.78
CA THR A 31 -8.74 -7.86 18.10
C THR A 31 -9.17 -9.31 18.30
N ASP A 32 -8.50 -10.03 19.20
CA ASP A 32 -8.97 -11.34 19.63
C ASP A 32 -10.32 -11.15 20.33
N ALA A 33 -11.38 -11.62 19.67
CA ALA A 33 -12.62 -11.93 20.34
C ALA A 33 -12.34 -13.22 21.14
N THR A 34 -12.18 -13.09 22.46
CA THR A 34 -12.13 -14.25 23.34
C THR A 34 -13.48 -14.97 23.32
N ASP A 35 -13.51 -16.09 22.59
CA ASP A 35 -14.58 -17.07 22.64
C ASP A 35 -14.68 -17.66 24.06
N LEU A 36 -15.90 -17.62 24.59
CA LEU A 36 -16.27 -18.21 25.87
C LEU A 36 -16.19 -19.74 25.78
N VAL A 37 -15.23 -20.34 26.46
CA VAL A 37 -15.19 -21.79 26.62
C VAL A 37 -16.23 -22.19 27.68
N GLU A 38 -17.36 -22.70 27.20
CA GLU A 38 -18.39 -23.31 28.01
C GLU A 38 -17.94 -24.73 28.40
N THR A 39 -17.46 -24.92 29.63
CA THR A 39 -17.32 -26.24 30.25
C THR A 39 -18.13 -26.28 31.54
N GLY A 40 -19.32 -26.88 31.45
CA GLY A 40 -20.13 -27.17 32.63
C GLY A 40 -19.59 -28.37 33.41
N ARG A 41 -19.46 -28.22 34.74
CA ARG A 41 -19.98 -29.16 35.75
C ARG A 41 -19.79 -28.63 37.18
N GLY A 42 -20.86 -28.06 37.73
CA GLY A 42 -21.30 -28.08 39.14
C GLY A 42 -20.32 -27.81 40.29
N SER A 43 -20.41 -26.63 40.90
CA SER A 43 -20.47 -26.50 42.37
C SER A 43 -21.03 -25.12 42.78
N LYS A 44 -21.99 -25.10 43.71
CA LYS A 44 -22.63 -23.89 44.24
C LYS A 44 -21.61 -23.04 45.01
N ALA A 45 -21.38 -21.80 44.58
CA ALA A 45 -20.75 -20.78 45.42
C ALA A 45 -21.19 -19.36 45.00
N ASN A 46 -21.99 -18.75 45.88
CA ASN A 46 -22.36 -17.35 46.08
C ASN A 46 -21.93 -16.29 45.04
N ASN A 47 -22.96 -15.63 44.49
CA ASN A 47 -22.87 -14.35 43.82
C ASN A 47 -22.60 -13.26 44.85
N ASP A 48 -21.36 -12.74 44.91
CA ASP A 48 -21.03 -11.45 45.53
C ASP A 48 -19.75 -10.90 44.89
N ARG A 49 -19.79 -10.58 43.59
CA ARG A 49 -18.78 -9.70 43.00
C ARG A 49 -19.15 -8.26 43.35
N LYS A 50 -18.75 -7.82 44.54
CA LYS A 50 -18.69 -6.38 44.86
C LYS A 50 -17.93 -5.69 43.74
N ALA A 51 -18.56 -4.72 43.08
CA ALA A 51 -17.88 -3.82 42.17
C ALA A 51 -16.65 -3.28 42.88
N ALA A 52 -15.47 -3.67 42.41
CA ALA A 52 -14.23 -3.19 42.98
C ALA A 52 -14.23 -1.66 42.87
N ASP A 53 -14.04 -0.99 44.01
CA ASP A 53 -13.94 0.46 44.08
C ASP A 53 -12.82 0.91 43.09
N PRO A 54 -13.13 1.78 42.10
CA PRO A 54 -12.16 2.26 41.13
C PRO A 54 -11.05 3.11 41.76
N ALA A 55 -11.00 3.26 43.09
CA ALA A 55 -9.96 3.96 43.85
C ALA A 55 -8.51 3.61 43.45
N TRP A 56 -8.25 2.42 42.89
CA TRP A 56 -6.92 2.07 42.37
C TRP A 56 -6.49 2.91 41.15
N LEU A 57 -7.44 3.44 40.37
CA LEU A 57 -7.19 4.30 39.18
C LEU A 57 -6.74 5.72 39.55
N LEU A 58 -7.09 6.19 40.75
CA LEU A 58 -6.82 7.55 41.21
C LEU A 58 -5.44 7.71 41.88
N LYS A 59 -4.78 6.60 42.25
CA LYS A 59 -3.52 6.63 43.00
C LYS A 59 -2.28 7.03 42.18
N ALA A 60 -2.39 7.12 40.86
CA ALA A 60 -1.26 7.35 39.96
C ALA A 60 -1.57 8.36 38.83
N ASN A 61 -2.64 9.15 38.94
CA ASN A 61 -2.99 10.12 37.91
C ASN A 61 -2.63 11.55 38.35
N ASP A 62 -1.89 12.26 37.51
CA ASP A 62 -1.43 13.63 37.77
C ASP A 62 -2.57 14.67 37.73
N HIS A 63 -3.76 14.28 37.26
CA HIS A 63 -4.88 15.19 37.07
C HIS A 63 -6.19 14.66 37.67
N PRO A 64 -7.01 15.54 38.30
CA PRO A 64 -8.33 15.17 38.77
C PRO A 64 -9.27 14.86 37.59
N PRO A 65 -10.32 14.04 37.78
CA PRO A 65 -11.27 13.68 36.71
C PRO A 65 -11.87 14.89 35.98
N GLU A 66 -12.08 16.00 36.68
CA GLU A 66 -12.60 17.28 36.15
C GLU A 66 -11.72 17.85 35.02
N TYR A 67 -10.41 17.62 35.06
CA TYR A 67 -9.49 18.03 34.01
C TYR A 67 -9.82 17.37 32.68
N TYR A 68 -10.06 16.05 32.69
CA TYR A 68 -10.41 15.29 31.49
C TYR A 68 -11.84 15.59 31.01
N LEU A 69 -12.77 15.85 31.94
CA LEU A 69 -14.13 16.25 31.59
C LEU A 69 -14.16 17.63 30.88
N ARG A 70 -13.34 18.58 31.34
CA ARG A 70 -13.15 19.86 30.65
C ARG A 70 -12.52 19.68 29.28
N GLN A 71 -11.48 18.86 29.17
CA GLN A 71 -10.89 18.54 27.87
C GLN A 71 -11.93 17.96 26.90
N LEU A 72 -12.77 17.04 27.36
CA LEU A 72 -13.81 16.45 26.52
C LEU A 72 -14.86 17.49 26.09
N ALA A 73 -15.22 18.43 26.97
CA ALA A 73 -16.17 19.50 26.67
C ALA A 73 -15.62 20.52 25.66
N ASP A 74 -14.32 20.83 25.76
CA ASP A 74 -13.64 21.80 24.89
C ASP A 74 -13.03 21.14 23.64
N PHE A 75 -13.11 19.81 23.50
CA PHE A 75 -12.47 19.06 22.41
C PHE A 75 -13.18 19.31 21.07
N ASN A 76 -12.51 20.02 20.17
CA ASN A 76 -13.02 20.21 18.82
C ASN A 76 -12.67 19.02 17.91
N GLU A 77 -13.54 18.02 17.88
CA GLU A 77 -13.39 16.85 16.99
C GLU A 77 -13.21 17.23 15.51
N SER A 78 -13.81 18.36 15.07
CA SER A 78 -13.78 18.78 13.67
C SER A 78 -12.38 19.13 13.15
N GLU A 79 -11.44 19.47 14.03
CA GLU A 79 -10.05 19.71 13.65
C GLU A 79 -9.33 18.41 13.28
N PHE A 80 -9.69 17.31 13.95
CA PHE A 80 -9.08 15.98 13.77
C PHE A 80 -9.80 15.12 12.74
N ILE A 81 -11.04 15.46 12.37
CA ILE A 81 -11.81 14.77 11.33
C ILE A 81 -11.41 15.25 9.91
N LYS A 82 -10.71 16.39 9.79
CA LYS A 82 -10.22 16.90 8.50
C LYS A 82 -9.19 15.94 7.90
N GLN A 83 -9.43 15.52 6.66
CA GLN A 83 -8.48 14.66 5.92
C GLN A 83 -7.25 15.48 5.51
N ASP A 84 -6.15 15.30 6.23
CA ASP A 84 -4.87 15.96 5.96
C ASP A 84 -3.95 15.09 5.06
N TYR A 85 -4.15 15.19 3.74
CA TYR A 85 -3.34 14.48 2.76
C TYR A 85 -2.17 15.34 2.27
N ARG A 86 -0.96 14.75 2.22
CA ARG A 86 0.19 15.37 1.53
C ARG A 86 -0.16 15.68 0.06
N ASP A 87 0.36 16.79 -0.48
CA ASP A 87 0.07 17.28 -1.84
C ASP A 87 0.15 16.22 -2.95
N GLY A 88 1.18 15.38 -2.91
CA GLY A 88 1.36 14.29 -3.88
C GLY A 88 0.25 13.24 -3.82
N SER A 89 -0.27 12.94 -2.63
CA SER A 89 -1.41 12.05 -2.44
C SER A 89 -2.70 12.70 -2.95
N THR A 90 -2.87 14.00 -2.74
CA THR A 90 -4.01 14.80 -3.22
C THR A 90 -4.09 14.81 -4.75
N LEU A 91 -2.96 14.95 -5.44
CA LEU A 91 -2.89 14.83 -6.91
C LEU A 91 -3.38 13.46 -7.42
N LEU A 92 -2.97 12.38 -6.75
CA LEU A 92 -3.39 11.03 -7.15
C LEU A 92 -4.87 10.78 -6.87
N LEU A 93 -5.39 11.32 -5.75
CA LEU A 93 -6.81 11.29 -5.42
C LEU A 93 -7.66 12.02 -6.46
N ASN A 94 -7.30 13.27 -6.77
CA ASN A 94 -8.01 14.10 -7.76
C ASN A 94 -7.98 13.43 -9.15
N ARG A 95 -6.86 12.79 -9.52
CA ARG A 95 -6.78 12.04 -10.77
C ARG A 95 -7.75 10.85 -10.83
N ILE A 96 -7.93 10.11 -9.74
CA ILE A 96 -8.89 9.00 -9.71
C ILE A 96 -10.32 9.50 -9.72
N GLU A 97 -10.60 10.61 -9.03
CA GLU A 97 -11.90 11.28 -9.08
C GLU A 97 -12.26 11.71 -10.51
N ASP A 98 -11.34 12.35 -11.22
CA ASP A 98 -11.52 12.71 -12.64
C ASP A 98 -11.81 11.49 -13.53
N LEU A 99 -11.12 10.38 -13.28
CA LEU A 99 -11.34 9.12 -14.01
C LEU A 99 -12.70 8.51 -13.69
N TRP A 100 -13.13 8.58 -12.44
CA TRP A 100 -14.44 8.14 -12.02
C TRP A 100 -15.55 8.97 -12.68
N PHE A 101 -15.42 10.29 -12.69
CA PHE A 101 -16.37 11.17 -13.37
C PHE A 101 -16.42 10.92 -14.88
N GLN A 102 -15.28 10.73 -15.53
CA GLN A 102 -15.23 10.35 -16.95
C GLN A 102 -15.93 9.01 -17.22
N TYR A 103 -15.75 8.03 -16.34
CA TYR A 103 -16.44 6.75 -16.45
C TYR A 103 -17.96 6.93 -16.30
N CYS A 104 -18.40 7.65 -15.26
CA CYS A 104 -19.81 7.94 -15.01
C CYS A 104 -20.46 8.68 -16.20
N GLU A 105 -19.77 9.67 -16.76
CA GLU A 105 -20.20 10.37 -17.97
C GLU A 105 -20.31 9.41 -19.17
N TYR A 106 -19.31 8.54 -19.36
CA TYR A 106 -19.29 7.53 -20.43
C TYR A 106 -20.46 6.54 -20.33
N VAL A 107 -20.82 6.10 -19.12
CA VAL A 107 -21.98 5.22 -18.89
C VAL A 107 -23.29 5.98 -18.67
N ARG A 108 -23.29 7.31 -18.81
CA ARG A 108 -24.43 8.22 -18.63
C ARG A 108 -25.12 8.09 -17.27
N LYS A 109 -24.34 8.00 -16.20
CA LYS A 109 -24.82 7.97 -14.81
C LYS A 109 -24.32 9.16 -14.02
N ASP A 110 -25.12 9.61 -13.06
CA ASP A 110 -24.69 10.64 -12.11
C ASP A 110 -23.62 10.06 -11.16
N PRO A 111 -22.44 10.69 -11.03
CA PRO A 111 -21.37 10.19 -10.17
C PRO A 111 -21.72 10.12 -8.69
N LYS A 112 -22.50 11.08 -8.17
CA LYS A 112 -22.89 11.15 -6.75
C LYS A 112 -23.88 10.03 -6.42
N ILE A 113 -24.87 9.82 -7.28
CA ILE A 113 -25.84 8.72 -7.12
C ILE A 113 -25.13 7.37 -7.24
N THR A 114 -24.21 7.24 -8.21
CA THR A 114 -23.46 6.00 -8.43
C THR A 114 -22.54 5.67 -7.24
N ASN A 115 -21.93 6.68 -6.59
CA ASN A 115 -21.14 6.48 -5.39
C ASN A 115 -22.01 6.01 -4.21
N ARG A 116 -23.20 6.57 -3.99
CA ARG A 116 -24.09 6.12 -2.90
C ARG A 116 -24.57 4.68 -3.10
N ASN A 117 -24.84 4.30 -4.35
CA ASN A 117 -25.35 2.98 -4.71
C ASN A 117 -24.25 2.07 -5.26
N ILE A 118 -23.07 2.11 -4.65
CA ILE A 118 -21.92 1.40 -5.18
C ILE A 118 -22.10 -0.11 -5.03
N SER A 119 -21.82 -0.83 -6.12
CA SER A 119 -21.88 -2.29 -6.14
C SER A 119 -20.62 -2.88 -6.75
N ILE A 120 -20.37 -4.15 -6.47
CA ILE A 120 -19.22 -4.88 -7.02
C ILE A 120 -19.21 -4.87 -8.55
N GLY A 121 -20.39 -4.92 -9.18
CA GLY A 121 -20.53 -4.86 -10.64
C GLY A 121 -20.15 -3.49 -11.21
N ILE A 122 -20.55 -2.41 -10.54
CA ILE A 122 -20.16 -1.05 -10.95
C ILE A 122 -18.65 -0.88 -10.85
N LEU A 123 -18.05 -1.33 -9.73
CA LEU A 123 -16.61 -1.26 -9.53
C LEU A 123 -15.84 -2.10 -10.56
N HIS A 124 -16.29 -3.33 -10.80
CA HIS A 124 -15.73 -4.20 -11.85
C HIS A 124 -15.70 -3.46 -13.19
N ASN A 125 -16.83 -2.90 -13.61
CA ASN A 125 -16.94 -2.21 -14.90
C ASN A 125 -16.10 -0.94 -14.95
N PHE A 126 -15.99 -0.19 -13.86
CA PHE A 126 -15.10 0.96 -13.76
C PHE A 126 -13.63 0.57 -13.95
N PHE A 127 -13.15 -0.44 -13.22
CA PHE A 127 -11.76 -0.88 -13.35
C PHE A 127 -11.47 -1.55 -14.70
N ASP A 128 -12.43 -2.25 -15.28
CA ASP A 128 -12.33 -2.81 -16.63
C ASP A 128 -12.27 -1.68 -17.70
N TRP A 129 -13.11 -0.66 -17.56
CA TRP A 129 -13.08 0.55 -18.41
C TRP A 129 -11.76 1.30 -18.25
N LEU A 130 -11.27 1.46 -17.03
CA LEU A 130 -10.00 2.13 -16.71
C LEU A 130 -8.82 1.45 -17.41
N LEU A 131 -8.76 0.12 -17.35
CA LEU A 131 -7.71 -0.68 -18.00
C LEU A 131 -7.82 -0.64 -19.53
N SER A 132 -9.03 -0.46 -20.05
CA SER A 132 -9.28 -0.37 -21.49
C SER A 132 -8.91 0.98 -22.11
N GLN A 133 -8.61 2.01 -21.29
CA GLN A 133 -8.26 3.34 -21.79
C GLN A 133 -6.89 3.36 -22.49
N ARG A 134 -6.90 3.57 -23.82
CA ARG A 134 -5.67 3.77 -24.63
C ARG A 134 -5.46 5.21 -25.08
N ARG A 135 -6.49 6.05 -24.96
CA ARG A 135 -6.48 7.48 -25.33
C ARG A 135 -6.78 8.33 -24.11
N GLY A 136 -6.07 9.43 -23.97
CA GLY A 136 -6.27 10.43 -22.93
C GLY A 136 -6.98 11.68 -23.43
N LYS A 137 -7.11 12.64 -22.52
CA LYS A 137 -7.64 13.98 -22.81
C LYS A 137 -6.88 14.59 -24.00
N GLY A 138 -7.61 15.08 -25.00
CA GLY A 138 -7.04 15.66 -26.23
C GLY A 138 -6.48 14.62 -27.22
N GLY A 139 -6.93 13.36 -27.18
CA GLY A 139 -6.56 12.33 -28.16
C GLY A 139 -5.14 11.77 -28.01
N LYS A 140 -4.32 12.32 -27.10
CA LYS A 140 -2.98 11.83 -26.81
C LYS A 140 -3.02 10.38 -26.33
N ARG A 141 -2.14 9.52 -26.85
CA ARG A 141 -2.05 8.13 -26.42
C ARG A 141 -1.67 8.07 -24.93
N ARG A 142 -2.46 7.37 -24.13
CA ARG A 142 -2.15 7.11 -22.72
C ARG A 142 -1.36 5.81 -22.60
N TYR A 143 -0.36 5.82 -21.73
CA TYR A 143 0.33 4.60 -21.35
C TYR A 143 -0.60 3.78 -20.45
N GLY A 144 -1.02 2.61 -20.93
CA GLY A 144 -1.91 1.73 -20.18
C GLY A 144 -1.24 1.20 -18.90
N ILE A 145 -2.06 0.78 -17.94
CA ILE A 145 -1.58 0.10 -16.74
C ILE A 145 -1.03 -1.26 -17.15
N LYS A 146 0.20 -1.56 -16.73
CA LYS A 146 0.91 -2.80 -17.10
C LYS A 146 1.12 -3.78 -15.96
N TYR A 147 0.96 -3.33 -14.72
CA TYR A 147 1.33 -4.09 -13.53
C TYR A 147 0.14 -4.27 -12.59
N THR A 148 0.07 -5.43 -11.95
CA THR A 148 -0.95 -5.73 -10.92
C THR A 148 -0.80 -4.82 -9.71
N SER A 149 0.44 -4.52 -9.29
CA SER A 149 0.74 -3.60 -8.20
C SER A 149 0.17 -2.19 -8.44
N SER A 150 0.27 -1.70 -9.68
CA SER A 150 -0.35 -0.42 -10.07
C SER A 150 -1.87 -0.50 -9.91
N LEU A 151 -2.51 -1.55 -10.41
CA LEU A 151 -3.96 -1.73 -10.27
C LEU A 151 -4.41 -1.73 -8.81
N SER A 152 -3.65 -2.39 -7.92
CA SER A 152 -3.89 -2.38 -6.48
C SER A 152 -3.76 -0.99 -5.85
N ILE A 153 -2.80 -0.17 -6.30
CA ILE A 153 -2.67 1.22 -5.86
C ILE A 153 -3.90 2.04 -6.27
N TYR A 154 -4.36 1.89 -7.52
CA TYR A 154 -5.59 2.57 -7.97
C TYR A 154 -6.80 2.18 -7.11
N TRP A 155 -6.93 0.91 -6.71
CA TRP A 155 -7.98 0.49 -5.77
C TRP A 155 -7.84 1.14 -4.40
N LYS A 156 -6.64 1.16 -3.81
CA LYS A 156 -6.39 1.84 -2.53
C LYS A 156 -6.79 3.31 -2.57
N VAL A 157 -6.37 4.02 -3.61
CA VAL A 157 -6.67 5.45 -3.78
C VAL A 157 -8.16 5.67 -4.09
N TYR A 158 -8.81 4.78 -4.84
CA TYR A 158 -10.25 4.85 -5.06
C TYR A 158 -11.03 4.76 -3.73
N ARG A 159 -10.65 3.86 -2.82
CA ARG A 159 -11.27 3.77 -1.49
C ARG A 159 -11.15 5.06 -0.70
N LEU A 160 -10.00 5.73 -0.80
CA LEU A 160 -9.78 7.03 -0.15
C LEU A 160 -10.63 8.12 -0.79
N MET A 161 -10.68 8.19 -2.13
CA MET A 161 -11.54 9.12 -2.86
C MET A 161 -13.02 8.91 -2.51
N TYR A 162 -13.47 7.65 -2.44
CA TYR A 162 -14.82 7.30 -2.02
C TYR A 162 -15.12 7.85 -0.62
N GLY A 163 -14.24 7.59 0.35
CA GLY A 163 -14.41 8.10 1.71
C GLY A 163 -14.41 9.63 1.79
N ARG A 164 -13.63 10.31 0.95
CA ARG A 164 -13.67 11.77 0.80
C ARG A 164 -14.99 12.27 0.24
N ALA A 165 -15.58 11.56 -0.73
CA ALA A 165 -16.78 11.98 -1.44
C ALA A 165 -18.09 11.66 -0.70
N THR A 166 -18.14 10.55 0.05
CA THR A 166 -19.36 10.08 0.73
C THR A 166 -19.31 10.25 2.25
N GLY A 167 -18.12 10.43 2.83
CA GLY A 167 -17.91 10.36 4.28
C GLY A 167 -17.90 8.93 4.84
N GLU A 168 -18.12 7.91 4.00
CA GLU A 168 -18.23 6.53 4.41
C GLU A 168 -17.06 5.68 3.90
N LYS A 169 -16.68 4.65 4.66
CA LYS A 169 -15.69 3.67 4.20
C LYS A 169 -16.40 2.55 3.43
N ILE A 170 -15.79 2.10 2.34
CA ILE A 170 -16.24 0.89 1.62
C ILE A 170 -16.17 -0.31 2.58
N GLY A 171 -17.29 -1.04 2.71
CA GLY A 171 -17.42 -2.19 3.60
C GLY A 171 -16.40 -3.30 3.36
N GLY A 172 -16.11 -4.09 4.42
CA GLY A 172 -15.11 -5.16 4.39
C GLY A 172 -15.41 -6.24 3.34
N GLN A 173 -16.67 -6.68 3.25
CA GLN A 173 -17.11 -7.66 2.26
C GLN A 173 -16.84 -7.18 0.82
N MET A 174 -17.21 -5.93 0.50
CA MET A 174 -16.97 -5.33 -0.81
C MET A 174 -15.45 -5.26 -1.11
N THR A 175 -14.65 -4.91 -0.11
CA THR A 175 -13.18 -4.86 -0.23
C THR A 175 -12.61 -6.24 -0.58
N TYR A 176 -13.04 -7.29 0.11
CA TYR A 176 -12.62 -8.65 -0.17
C TYR A 176 -13.04 -9.11 -1.59
N SER A 177 -14.31 -8.87 -1.96
CA SER A 177 -14.80 -9.18 -3.31
C SER A 177 -14.02 -8.44 -4.39
N MET A 178 -13.62 -7.19 -4.14
CA MET A 178 -12.80 -6.42 -5.06
C MET A 178 -11.42 -7.03 -5.29
N HIS A 179 -10.76 -7.59 -4.27
CA HIS A 179 -9.49 -8.29 -4.50
C HIS A 179 -9.64 -9.50 -5.45
N LYS A 180 -10.80 -10.16 -5.49
CA LYS A 180 -11.10 -11.20 -6.49
C LYS A 180 -11.28 -10.58 -7.88
N VAL A 181 -12.02 -9.48 -7.98
CA VAL A 181 -12.20 -8.71 -9.23
C VAL A 181 -10.87 -8.24 -9.81
N LEU A 182 -9.98 -7.64 -9.00
CA LEU A 182 -8.69 -7.14 -9.47
C LEU A 182 -7.81 -8.28 -10.01
N ARG A 183 -7.83 -9.47 -9.39
CA ARG A 183 -7.12 -10.65 -9.89
C ARG A 183 -7.69 -11.13 -11.24
N MET A 184 -9.02 -11.15 -11.39
CA MET A 184 -9.65 -11.50 -12.67
C MET A 184 -9.31 -10.49 -13.78
N LEU A 185 -9.38 -9.19 -13.47
CA LEU A 185 -9.04 -8.13 -14.42
C LEU A 185 -7.55 -8.14 -14.78
N ALA A 186 -6.67 -8.42 -13.82
CA ALA A 186 -5.25 -8.59 -14.08
C ALA A 186 -4.98 -9.70 -15.11
N LYS A 187 -5.64 -10.85 -14.97
CA LYS A 187 -5.56 -11.95 -15.94
C LYS A 187 -6.14 -11.56 -17.31
N LYS A 188 -7.34 -10.96 -17.32
CA LYS A 188 -8.03 -10.50 -18.55
C LYS A 188 -7.16 -9.54 -19.37
N HIS A 189 -6.54 -8.56 -18.71
CA HIS A 189 -5.71 -7.53 -19.34
C HIS A 189 -4.23 -7.90 -19.45
N LYS A 190 -3.85 -9.14 -19.09
CA LYS A 190 -2.47 -9.67 -19.14
C LYS A 190 -1.46 -8.76 -18.43
N LEU A 191 -1.83 -8.30 -17.22
CA LEU A 191 -0.95 -7.49 -16.38
C LEU A 191 0.22 -8.33 -15.86
N LYS A 192 1.39 -7.71 -15.73
CA LYS A 192 2.58 -8.32 -15.15
C LYS A 192 2.48 -8.32 -13.63
N GLU A 193 2.76 -9.46 -13.00
CA GLU A 193 2.78 -9.60 -11.54
C GLU A 193 4.09 -9.07 -10.94
N VAL A 194 5.21 -9.43 -11.54
CA VAL A 194 6.53 -8.96 -11.11
C VAL A 194 6.76 -7.55 -11.65
N GLY A 195 7.15 -6.66 -10.75
CA GLY A 195 7.57 -5.30 -11.08
C GLY A 195 8.88 -5.27 -11.86
N ARG A 196 9.44 -4.07 -12.03
CA ARG A 196 10.84 -3.96 -12.45
C ARG A 196 11.71 -4.39 -11.27
N ASP A 197 12.71 -5.22 -11.53
CA ASP A 197 13.73 -5.56 -10.53
C ASP A 197 14.31 -4.26 -9.97
N LYS A 198 14.29 -4.15 -8.64
CA LYS A 198 14.88 -2.99 -7.96
C LYS A 198 16.39 -3.10 -8.16
N PRO A 199 17.04 -2.18 -8.89
CA PRO A 199 18.48 -2.24 -9.03
C PRO A 199 19.10 -2.07 -7.65
N CYS A 200 19.87 -3.07 -7.23
CA CYS A 200 20.72 -3.00 -6.06
C CYS A 200 22.07 -2.42 -6.48
N MET A 201 22.72 -1.67 -5.60
CA MET A 201 24.12 -1.28 -5.76
C MET A 201 24.91 -2.04 -4.69
N TYR A 202 25.79 -2.93 -5.11
CA TYR A 202 26.68 -3.63 -4.19
C TYR A 202 27.77 -2.68 -3.67
N VAL A 203 28.47 -3.05 -2.61
CA VAL A 203 29.52 -2.21 -1.98
C VAL A 203 30.64 -1.93 -2.98
N GLU A 204 30.96 -2.90 -3.83
CA GLU A 204 31.95 -2.82 -4.90
C GLU A 204 31.50 -1.83 -5.99
N ASP A 205 30.22 -1.89 -6.39
CA ASP A 205 29.64 -0.95 -7.36
C ASP A 205 29.64 0.47 -6.78
N LEU A 206 29.29 0.62 -5.51
CA LEU A 206 29.33 1.91 -4.81
C LEU A 206 30.76 2.46 -4.81
N LYS A 207 31.76 1.65 -4.48
CA LYS A 207 33.18 2.04 -4.54
C LYS A 207 33.57 2.53 -5.94
N GLU A 208 33.15 1.83 -6.99
CA GLU A 208 33.48 2.20 -8.35
C GLU A 208 32.74 3.48 -8.81
N VAL A 209 31.48 3.66 -8.41
CA VAL A 209 30.72 4.89 -8.64
C VAL A 209 31.39 6.08 -7.95
N LEU A 210 31.83 5.91 -6.70
CA LEU A 210 32.54 6.94 -5.95
C LEU A 210 33.87 7.29 -6.61
N ARG A 211 34.68 6.30 -6.97
CA ARG A 211 35.95 6.48 -7.67
C ARG A 211 35.74 7.20 -9.00
N THR A 212 34.80 6.74 -9.81
CA THR A 212 34.48 7.33 -11.12
C THR A 212 34.03 8.78 -10.98
N ASN A 213 33.15 9.11 -10.03
CA ASN A 213 32.73 10.49 -9.80
C ASN A 213 33.88 11.41 -9.38
N LEU A 214 34.91 10.86 -8.72
CA LEU A 214 36.09 11.60 -8.25
C LEU A 214 37.04 11.93 -9.38
N THR A 215 37.33 10.93 -10.22
CA THR A 215 38.40 10.97 -11.22
C THR A 215 37.92 11.41 -12.60
N THR A 216 36.61 11.27 -12.90
CA THR A 216 36.11 11.60 -14.23
C THR A 216 36.15 13.11 -14.51
N THR A 217 36.69 13.45 -15.67
CA THR A 217 36.61 14.80 -16.27
C THR A 217 35.48 14.90 -17.29
N LYS A 218 34.85 13.77 -17.65
CA LYS A 218 33.75 13.69 -18.64
C LYS A 218 32.45 14.29 -18.10
N LYS A 219 32.13 14.04 -16.82
CA LYS A 219 31.01 14.70 -16.13
C LYS A 219 31.52 15.91 -15.36
N LYS A 220 31.17 17.11 -15.82
CA LYS A 220 31.44 18.36 -15.13
C LYS A 220 30.31 18.66 -14.16
N PHE A 221 30.63 18.86 -12.89
CA PHE A 221 29.72 19.48 -11.93
C PHE A 221 29.92 20.98 -12.04
N GLY A 222 28.83 21.76 -12.04
CA GLY A 222 28.91 23.22 -12.11
C GLY A 222 29.72 23.83 -10.95
N LEU A 223 29.77 23.15 -9.81
CA LEU A 223 30.57 23.50 -8.65
C LEU A 223 31.33 22.27 -8.14
N GLY A 224 32.63 22.39 -7.87
CA GLY A 224 33.46 21.29 -7.36
C GLY A 224 32.95 20.69 -6.05
N ARG A 225 32.32 21.50 -5.19
CA ARG A 225 31.71 21.05 -3.92
C ARG A 225 30.60 20.01 -4.12
N LEU A 226 29.82 20.11 -5.20
CA LEU A 226 28.73 19.17 -5.48
C LEU A 226 29.27 17.74 -5.69
N ARG A 227 30.49 17.61 -6.24
CA ARG A 227 31.16 16.32 -6.41
C ARG A 227 31.49 15.66 -5.09
N ILE A 228 31.87 16.44 -4.08
CA ILE A 228 32.17 15.93 -2.73
C ILE A 228 30.88 15.63 -1.97
N GLN A 229 29.89 16.51 -2.04
CA GLN A 229 28.58 16.31 -1.41
C GLN A 229 27.87 15.06 -1.93
N LEU A 230 27.82 14.84 -3.25
CA LEU A 230 27.19 13.65 -3.83
C LEU A 230 27.79 12.36 -3.26
N LYS A 231 29.11 12.33 -3.07
CA LYS A 231 29.82 11.16 -2.54
C LYS A 231 29.52 10.92 -1.08
N PHE A 232 29.47 11.99 -0.29
CA PHE A 232 29.03 11.91 1.10
C PHE A 232 27.59 11.36 1.19
N PHE A 233 26.67 11.87 0.38
CA PHE A 233 25.29 11.37 0.31
C PHE A 233 25.22 9.89 -0.09
N MET A 234 25.96 9.46 -1.11
CA MET A 234 25.98 8.06 -1.53
C MET A 234 26.54 7.12 -0.46
N GLN A 235 27.59 7.54 0.26
CA GLN A 235 28.16 6.77 1.36
C GLN A 235 27.17 6.66 2.52
N LEU A 236 26.57 7.78 2.94
CA LEU A 236 25.54 7.75 3.97
C LEU A 236 24.34 6.88 3.58
N ALA A 237 23.82 7.04 2.36
CA ALA A 237 22.69 6.24 1.87
C ALA A 237 23.03 4.74 1.81
N GLY A 238 24.26 4.40 1.40
CA GLY A 238 24.74 3.01 1.37
C GLY A 238 24.87 2.40 2.77
N PHE A 239 25.42 3.14 3.74
CA PHE A 239 25.59 2.63 5.11
C PHE A 239 24.30 2.58 5.92
N THR A 240 23.45 3.59 5.79
CA THR A 240 22.23 3.69 6.61
C THR A 240 20.99 3.12 5.92
N VAL A 241 21.10 2.69 4.66
CA VAL A 241 19.97 2.29 3.81
C VAL A 241 18.87 3.36 3.84
N SER A 242 19.27 4.64 3.87
CA SER A 242 18.32 5.75 3.96
C SER A 242 17.65 6.00 2.60
N ARG A 243 16.35 6.28 2.65
CA ARG A 243 15.57 6.63 1.45
C ARG A 243 15.77 8.12 1.13
N PRO A 244 15.87 8.51 -0.15
CA PRO A 244 15.99 9.91 -0.58
C PRO A 244 14.80 10.78 -0.18
#